data_AF-A0A6N6K1C0-F1
#
_entry.id   AF-A0A6N6K1C0-F1
#
_cell.length_a   1.000
_cell.length_b   1.000
_cell.length_c   1.000
_cell.angle_alpha   90.00
_cell.angle_beta   90.00
_cell.angle_gamma   90.00
#
_symmetry.space_group_name_H-M   'P 1'
#
loop_
_entity.id
_entity.type
_entity.pdbx_description
1 polymer ?
#
loop_
_entity_poly.entity_id
_entity_poly.type
_entity_poly.pdbx_seq_one_letter_code
_entity_poly.pdbx_strand_id
1 'polypeptide(L)'
;MLIRMLPDEKKVLLVELARLITLSDNQLIWNGKSKDELTSDSDLNSLTIQKNSLETELLEQMEQSFSGGFFGDVLDGLYGHSTEHQLIEKLKTYPLSQIDAPETRIQAATSVLKLLLNDQKVDNPATAKIIIFQLFLVALRDGHISSIEWNLLKDIQLHFKIPDFIFKDLLDRAEALNIEMSKILALVLE
;
A
#
# COMPACT_ATOMS: atom_id res chain seq x y z
N MET A 1 -0.76 -10.29 13.44
CA MET A 1 -0.15 -9.03 12.94
C MET A 1 0.04 -8.04 14.09
N LEU A 2 1.12 -7.25 14.08
CA LEU A 2 1.40 -6.26 15.14
C LEU A 2 0.41 -5.08 15.12
N ILE A 3 -0.42 -4.98 14.08
CA ILE A 3 -1.53 -4.01 13.96
C ILE A 3 -2.40 -3.92 15.23
N ARG A 4 -2.58 -5.02 15.96
CA ARG A 4 -3.38 -5.04 17.22
C ARG A 4 -2.76 -4.19 18.34
N MET A 5 -1.47 -3.87 18.25
CA MET A 5 -0.75 -3.03 19.22
C MET A 5 -0.89 -1.53 18.91
N LEU A 6 -1.48 -1.17 17.77
CA LEU A 6 -1.71 0.22 17.39
C LEU A 6 -3.01 0.76 18.00
N PRO A 7 -3.10 2.06 18.32
CA PRO A 7 -4.38 2.75 18.49
C PRO A 7 -5.21 2.67 17.21
N ASP A 8 -6.54 2.70 17.31
CA ASP A 8 -7.42 2.46 16.17
C ASP A 8 -7.22 3.46 15.02
N GLU A 9 -6.98 4.74 15.32
CA GLU A 9 -6.63 5.77 14.33
C GLU A 9 -5.39 5.39 13.50
N LYS A 10 -4.40 4.75 14.15
CA LYS A 10 -3.15 4.33 13.50
C LYS A 10 -3.28 3.00 12.77
N LYS A 11 -4.26 2.16 13.15
CA LYS A 11 -4.65 1.00 12.34
C LYS A 11 -5.26 1.44 11.01
N VAL A 12 -6.15 2.43 11.05
CA VAL A 12 -6.74 3.02 9.82
C VAL A 12 -5.65 3.56 8.91
N LEU A 13 -4.76 4.40 9.46
CA LEU A 13 -3.62 4.91 8.69
C LEU A 13 -2.77 3.77 8.10
N LEU A 14 -2.46 2.74 8.87
CA LEU A 14 -1.69 1.60 8.39
C LEU A 14 -2.37 0.89 7.22
N VAL A 15 -3.69 0.68 7.27
CA VAL A 15 -4.44 0.03 6.18
C VAL A 15 -4.44 0.90 4.93
N GLU A 16 -4.66 2.20 5.04
CA GLU A 16 -4.66 3.09 3.86
C GLU A 16 -3.26 3.23 3.26
N LEU A 17 -2.21 3.26 4.08
CA LEU A 17 -0.81 3.21 3.60
C LEU A 17 -0.52 1.87 2.91
N ALA A 18 -0.94 0.75 3.49
CA ALA A 18 -0.77 -0.57 2.90
C ALA A 18 -1.50 -0.67 1.55
N ARG A 19 -2.74 -0.18 1.47
CA ARG A 19 -3.53 -0.11 0.24
C ARG A 19 -2.84 0.74 -0.82
N LEU A 20 -2.25 1.86 -0.44
CA LEU A 20 -1.50 2.69 -1.39
C LEU A 20 -0.29 1.92 -1.94
N ILE A 21 0.50 1.27 -1.08
CA ILE A 21 1.68 0.49 -1.49
C ILE A 21 1.28 -0.57 -2.51
N THR A 22 0.31 -1.43 -2.18
CA THR A 22 -0.11 -2.54 -3.05
C THR A 22 -0.67 -2.06 -4.38
N LEU A 23 -1.48 -0.99 -4.38
CA LEU A 23 -2.09 -0.49 -5.62
C LEU A 23 -1.10 0.28 -6.51
N SER A 24 -0.02 0.81 -5.95
CA SER A 24 0.90 1.68 -6.69
C SER A 24 1.74 0.95 -7.73
N ASP A 25 1.93 -0.36 -7.57
CA ASP A 25 2.67 -1.20 -8.53
C ASP A 25 1.76 -2.08 -9.41
N ASN A 26 0.48 -2.17 -9.04
CA ASN A 26 -0.48 -2.99 -9.75
C ASN A 26 -0.81 -2.48 -11.17
N GLN A 27 -1.06 -3.44 -12.06
CA GLN A 27 -1.34 -3.18 -13.48
C GLN A 27 -2.59 -2.31 -13.66
N LEU A 28 -2.50 -1.38 -14.61
CA LEU A 28 -3.63 -0.55 -15.03
C LEU A 28 -4.47 -1.22 -16.10
N ILE A 29 -5.78 -1.14 -15.93
CA ILE A 29 -6.76 -1.66 -16.88
C ILE A 29 -7.86 -0.64 -17.15
N TRP A 30 -8.42 -0.68 -18.35
CA TRP A 30 -9.54 0.16 -18.79
C TRP A 30 -10.66 -0.75 -19.26
N ASN A 31 -11.79 -0.75 -18.57
CA ASN A 31 -12.90 -1.67 -18.86
C ASN A 31 -12.47 -3.14 -19.00
N GLY A 32 -11.55 -3.58 -18.14
CA GLY A 32 -11.02 -4.95 -18.15
C GLY A 32 -9.96 -5.23 -19.22
N LYS A 33 -9.55 -4.22 -19.99
CA LYS A 33 -8.50 -4.33 -21.01
C LYS A 33 -7.18 -3.72 -20.54
N SER A 34 -6.08 -4.34 -20.92
CA SER A 34 -4.74 -3.76 -20.77
C SER A 34 -4.52 -2.61 -21.76
N LYS A 35 -3.45 -1.82 -21.53
CA LYS A 35 -3.09 -0.70 -22.40
C LYS A 35 -2.87 -1.10 -23.86
N ASP A 36 -2.30 -2.28 -24.10
CA ASP A 36 -2.00 -2.77 -25.46
C ASP A 36 -3.24 -3.22 -26.23
N GLU A 37 -4.36 -3.44 -25.52
CA GLU A 37 -5.65 -3.84 -26.08
C GLU A 37 -6.59 -2.65 -26.34
N LEU A 38 -6.10 -1.42 -26.08
CA LEU A 38 -6.87 -0.20 -26.30
C LEU A 38 -7.00 0.11 -27.78
N THR A 39 -8.21 0.44 -28.17
CA THR A 39 -8.57 0.93 -29.51
C THR A 39 -9.07 2.36 -29.44
N SER A 40 -9.24 3.02 -30.59
CA SER A 40 -9.77 4.38 -30.68
C SER A 40 -11.14 4.58 -30.01
N ASP A 41 -11.93 3.50 -29.85
CA ASP A 41 -13.26 3.53 -29.24
C ASP A 41 -13.24 3.22 -27.73
N SER A 42 -12.07 3.01 -27.13
CA SER A 42 -11.95 2.66 -25.72
C SER A 42 -12.15 3.88 -24.82
N ASP A 43 -12.97 3.74 -23.77
CA ASP A 43 -13.16 4.80 -22.78
C ASP A 43 -11.91 4.89 -21.86
N LEU A 44 -11.17 5.99 -21.97
CA LEU A 44 -9.98 6.21 -21.15
C LEU A 44 -10.32 6.66 -19.72
N ASN A 45 -11.56 7.06 -19.45
CA ASN A 45 -11.99 7.49 -18.12
C ASN A 45 -12.32 6.32 -17.19
N SER A 46 -12.53 5.11 -17.73
CA SER A 46 -12.83 3.88 -16.99
C SER A 46 -11.58 3.20 -16.43
N LEU A 47 -10.55 3.97 -16.09
CA LEU A 47 -9.31 3.46 -15.51
C LEU A 47 -9.59 2.80 -14.15
N THR A 48 -9.14 1.56 -14.00
CA THR A 48 -9.11 0.83 -12.73
C THR A 48 -7.75 0.15 -12.53
N ILE A 49 -7.48 -0.27 -11.30
CA ILE A 49 -6.24 -0.94 -10.92
C ILE A 49 -6.56 -2.42 -10.72
N GLN A 50 -5.83 -3.30 -11.39
CA GLN A 50 -6.00 -4.74 -11.23
C GLN A 50 -5.45 -5.16 -9.86
N LYS A 51 -6.33 -5.62 -8.97
CA LYS A 51 -5.95 -6.02 -7.61
C LYS A 51 -5.34 -7.43 -7.61
N ASN A 52 -4.21 -7.60 -6.92
CA ASN A 52 -3.64 -8.91 -6.63
C ASN A 52 -4.46 -9.62 -5.54
N SER A 53 -4.77 -10.90 -5.72
CA SER A 53 -5.57 -11.67 -4.78
C SER A 53 -4.90 -11.84 -3.41
N LEU A 54 -3.57 -12.08 -3.38
CA LEU A 54 -2.81 -12.27 -2.15
C LEU A 54 -2.69 -10.99 -1.33
N GLU A 55 -2.58 -9.84 -2.01
CA GLU A 55 -2.56 -8.52 -1.38
C GLU A 55 -3.95 -8.13 -0.87
N THR A 56 -4.98 -8.41 -1.67
CA THR A 56 -6.38 -8.13 -1.29
C THR A 56 -6.75 -8.90 -0.04
N GLU A 57 -6.44 -10.21 0.02
CA GLU A 57 -6.67 -11.02 1.21
C GLU A 57 -5.91 -10.49 2.43
N LEU A 58 -4.65 -10.06 2.25
CA LEU A 58 -3.86 -9.48 3.33
C LEU A 58 -4.50 -8.18 3.87
N LEU A 59 -4.95 -7.30 2.98
CA LEU A 59 -5.64 -6.06 3.35
C LEU A 59 -6.95 -6.36 4.10
N GLU A 60 -7.74 -7.32 3.64
CA GLU A 60 -8.95 -7.76 4.33
C GLU A 60 -8.65 -8.32 5.73
N GLN A 61 -7.58 -9.12 5.89
CA GLN A 61 -7.15 -9.60 7.20
C GLN A 61 -6.69 -8.47 8.13
N MET A 62 -6.06 -7.43 7.58
CA MET A 62 -5.71 -6.22 8.33
C MET A 62 -6.97 -5.49 8.79
N GLU A 63 -7.96 -5.31 7.91
CA GLU A 63 -9.27 -4.71 8.19
C GLU A 63 -10.10 -5.49 9.21
N GLN A 64 -9.96 -6.82 9.25
CA GLN A 64 -10.60 -7.66 10.27
C GLN A 64 -9.93 -7.55 11.65
N SER A 65 -8.71 -7.01 11.71
CA SER A 65 -8.01 -6.79 12.99
C SER A 65 -8.57 -5.62 13.81
N PHE A 66 -9.60 -4.95 13.30
CA PHE A 66 -10.34 -3.89 13.96
C PHE A 66 -11.48 -4.50 14.77
N SER A 67 -11.44 -4.35 16.09
CA SER A 67 -12.48 -4.87 16.98
C SER A 67 -13.69 -3.94 16.98
N GLY A 68 -14.72 -4.28 16.20
CA GLY A 68 -16.04 -3.64 16.29
C GLY A 68 -16.54 -3.14 14.94
N GLY A 69 -17.69 -3.65 14.49
CA GLY A 69 -18.33 -3.34 13.20
C GLY A 69 -18.78 -1.89 13.00
N PHE A 70 -18.32 -0.96 13.83
CA PHE A 70 -18.56 0.48 13.73
C PHE A 70 -17.46 1.20 12.91
N PHE A 71 -16.37 0.52 12.55
CA PHE A 71 -15.22 1.13 11.88
C PHE A 71 -15.30 1.18 10.35
N GLY A 72 -16.13 0.35 9.72
CA GLY A 72 -16.38 0.43 8.26
C GLY A 72 -16.95 1.79 7.85
N ASP A 73 -17.92 2.29 8.61
CA ASP A 73 -18.51 3.64 8.43
C ASP A 73 -17.51 4.77 8.75
N VAL A 74 -16.53 4.52 9.64
CA VAL A 74 -15.49 5.49 9.97
C VAL A 74 -14.44 5.58 8.86
N LEU A 75 -14.01 4.46 8.28
CA LEU A 75 -13.13 4.45 7.11
C LEU A 75 -13.77 5.20 5.93
N ASP A 76 -15.06 4.95 5.68
CA ASP A 76 -15.81 5.60 4.60
C ASP A 76 -16.11 7.09 4.91
N GLY A 77 -16.37 7.44 6.17
CA GLY A 77 -16.72 8.81 6.59
C GLY A 77 -15.56 9.77 6.88
N LEU A 78 -14.40 9.29 7.34
CA LEU A 78 -13.22 10.13 7.67
C LEU A 78 -12.23 10.27 6.50
N TYR A 79 -12.17 9.27 5.62
CA TYR A 79 -11.31 9.26 4.42
C TYR A 79 -12.15 9.16 3.16
N GLY A 80 -13.23 9.96 3.06
CA GLY A 80 -14.31 9.92 2.04
C GLY A 80 -13.95 9.96 0.55
N HIS A 81 -12.69 9.74 0.18
CA HIS A 81 -12.27 9.18 -1.09
C HIS A 81 -11.29 8.04 -0.80
N SER A 82 -11.66 6.79 -1.13
CA SER A 82 -10.77 5.63 -0.97
C SER A 82 -9.39 5.94 -1.57
N THR A 83 -8.31 5.52 -0.92
CA THR A 83 -6.93 5.69 -1.44
C THR A 83 -6.81 5.26 -2.89
N GLU A 84 -7.53 4.19 -3.27
CA GLU A 84 -7.66 3.73 -4.65
C GLU A 84 -8.24 4.79 -5.59
N HIS A 85 -9.37 5.41 -5.22
CA HIS A 85 -9.97 6.46 -6.01
C HIS A 85 -9.04 7.66 -6.17
N GLN A 86 -8.39 8.10 -5.10
CA GLN A 86 -7.43 9.21 -5.16
C GLN A 86 -6.25 8.89 -6.08
N LEU A 87 -5.72 7.67 -6.00
CA LEU A 87 -4.63 7.21 -6.86
C LEU A 87 -5.06 7.19 -8.33
N ILE A 88 -6.24 6.64 -8.64
CA ILE A 88 -6.81 6.63 -9.99
C ILE A 88 -6.95 8.06 -10.52
N GLU A 89 -7.52 8.97 -9.74
CA GLU A 89 -7.70 10.36 -10.17
C GLU A 89 -6.35 11.07 -10.40
N LYS A 90 -5.31 10.77 -9.61
CA LYS A 90 -3.95 11.27 -9.88
C LYS A 90 -3.37 10.67 -11.16
N LEU A 91 -3.52 9.37 -11.39
CA LEU A 91 -3.00 8.69 -12.57
C LEU A 91 -3.65 9.18 -13.86
N LYS A 92 -4.96 9.48 -13.86
CA LYS A 92 -5.68 10.07 -15.00
C LYS A 92 -5.13 11.41 -15.48
N THR A 93 -4.37 12.13 -14.64
CA THR A 93 -3.76 13.41 -15.04
C THR A 93 -2.55 13.25 -15.94
N TYR A 94 -1.98 12.05 -16.05
CA TYR A 94 -0.81 11.78 -16.86
C TYR A 94 -1.19 11.26 -18.26
N PRO A 95 -0.38 11.56 -19.30
CA PRO A 95 -0.59 11.00 -20.63
C PRO A 95 -0.52 9.46 -20.61
N LEU A 96 -1.39 8.80 -21.38
CA LEU A 96 -1.43 7.34 -21.52
C LEU A 96 -0.07 6.74 -21.90
N SER A 97 0.75 7.46 -22.67
CA SER A 97 2.09 7.00 -23.07
C SER A 97 3.08 6.89 -21.89
N GLN A 98 2.84 7.60 -20.79
CA GLN A 98 3.75 7.72 -19.64
C GLN A 98 3.17 7.13 -18.34
N ILE A 99 1.88 6.77 -18.33
CA ILE A 99 1.16 6.40 -17.10
C ILE A 99 1.72 5.15 -16.40
N ASP A 100 2.35 4.24 -17.15
CA ASP A 100 2.99 3.03 -16.62
C ASP A 100 4.47 3.23 -16.26
N ALA A 101 5.05 4.39 -16.60
CA ALA A 101 6.45 4.66 -16.28
C ALA A 101 6.62 4.71 -14.75
N PRO A 102 7.63 4.05 -14.17
CA PRO A 102 7.84 4.01 -12.72
C PRO A 102 7.88 5.40 -12.10
N GLU A 103 8.48 6.38 -12.76
CA GLU A 103 8.56 7.77 -12.27
C GLU A 103 7.18 8.41 -12.15
N THR A 104 6.30 8.18 -13.13
CA THR A 104 4.91 8.66 -13.12
C THR A 104 4.11 8.01 -11.99
N ARG A 105 4.26 6.69 -11.83
CA ARG A 105 3.62 5.91 -10.78
C ARG A 105 4.03 6.42 -9.40
N ILE A 106 5.33 6.62 -9.19
CA ILE A 106 5.88 7.21 -7.96
C ILE A 106 5.29 8.59 -7.71
N GLN A 107 5.25 9.48 -8.70
CA GLN A 107 4.71 10.84 -8.53
C GLN A 107 3.22 10.84 -8.16
N ALA A 108 2.42 10.01 -8.82
CA ALA A 108 1.00 9.86 -8.52
C ALA A 108 0.80 9.33 -7.09
N ALA A 109 1.47 8.23 -6.74
CA ALA A 109 1.37 7.62 -5.43
C ALA A 109 1.88 8.53 -4.30
N THR A 110 3.01 9.22 -4.51
CA THR A 110 3.57 10.20 -3.56
C THR A 110 2.59 11.35 -3.30
N SER A 111 1.82 11.76 -4.31
CA SER A 111 0.80 12.80 -4.15
C SER A 111 -0.34 12.34 -3.23
N VAL A 112 -0.77 11.08 -3.36
CA VAL A 112 -1.77 10.48 -2.45
C VAL A 112 -1.18 10.27 -1.06
N LEU A 113 0.07 9.79 -0.98
CA LEU A 113 0.78 9.57 0.26
C LEU A 113 0.84 10.84 1.11
N LYS A 114 1.14 11.99 0.50
CA LYS A 114 1.16 13.29 1.19
C LYS A 114 -0.21 13.66 1.78
N LEU A 115 -1.31 13.29 1.11
CA LEU A 115 -2.65 13.51 1.64
C LEU A 115 -2.92 12.60 2.84
N LEU A 116 -2.56 11.31 2.75
CA LEU A 116 -2.72 10.35 3.85
C LEU A 116 -1.89 10.71 5.08
N LEU A 117 -0.69 11.23 4.88
CA LEU A 117 0.23 11.62 5.94
C LEU A 117 -0.03 13.05 6.46
N ASN A 118 -0.88 13.82 5.81
CA ASN A 118 -1.19 15.17 6.24
C ASN A 118 -1.82 15.14 7.64
N ASP A 119 -1.33 16.01 8.53
CA ASP A 119 -1.71 16.07 9.95
C ASP A 119 -1.50 14.77 10.76
N GLN A 120 -0.92 13.71 10.16
CA GLN A 120 -0.60 12.48 10.85
C GLN A 120 0.70 12.60 11.63
N LYS A 121 0.56 12.78 12.95
CA LYS A 121 1.69 12.72 13.87
C LYS A 121 1.81 11.34 14.51
N VAL A 122 3.04 10.90 14.71
CA VAL A 122 3.37 9.69 15.45
C VAL A 122 4.38 10.08 16.53
N ASP A 123 3.87 10.39 17.71
CA ASP A 123 4.69 10.86 18.83
C ASP A 123 5.42 9.71 19.55
N ASN A 124 4.96 8.47 19.35
CA ASN A 124 5.57 7.27 19.91
C ASN A 124 6.43 6.56 18.85
N PRO A 125 7.77 6.46 19.04
CA PRO A 125 8.65 5.74 18.13
C PRO A 125 8.27 4.27 17.92
N ALA A 126 7.66 3.61 18.92
CA ALA A 126 7.20 2.23 18.77
C ALA A 126 6.08 2.10 17.74
N THR A 127 5.14 3.05 17.72
CA THR A 127 4.04 3.10 16.74
C THR A 127 4.58 3.24 15.33
N ALA A 128 5.55 4.13 15.10
CA ALA A 128 6.17 4.31 13.79
C ALA A 128 6.89 3.05 13.31
N LYS A 129 7.63 2.38 14.21
CA LYS A 129 8.31 1.10 13.91
C LYS A 129 7.33 -0.01 13.58
N ILE A 130 6.21 -0.12 14.31
CA ILE A 130 5.16 -1.10 14.02
C ILE A 130 4.56 -0.84 12.64
N ILE A 131 4.24 0.41 12.31
CA ILE A 131 3.69 0.77 11.00
C ILE A 131 4.66 0.37 9.88
N ILE A 132 5.92 0.84 9.94
CA ILE A 132 6.92 0.50 8.92
C ILE A 132 7.15 -1.00 8.80
N PHE A 133 7.26 -1.72 9.93
CA PHE A 133 7.45 -3.17 9.89
C PHE A 133 6.27 -3.89 9.23
N GLN A 134 5.03 -3.47 9.52
CA GLN A 134 3.85 -4.04 8.86
C GLN A 134 3.82 -3.71 7.37
N LEU A 135 4.21 -2.49 6.96
CA LEU A 135 4.29 -2.12 5.55
C LEU A 135 5.37 -2.90 4.78
N PHE A 136 6.50 -3.23 5.41
CA PHE A 136 7.47 -4.15 4.80
C PHE A 136 6.88 -5.53 4.56
N LEU A 137 6.11 -6.08 5.51
CA LEU A 137 5.46 -7.38 5.32
C LEU A 137 4.40 -7.35 4.21
N VAL A 138 3.74 -6.19 4.01
CA VAL A 138 2.83 -5.98 2.89
C VAL A 138 3.59 -5.95 1.57
N ALA A 139 4.63 -5.12 1.45
CA ALA A 139 5.42 -5.02 0.22
C ALA A 139 6.13 -6.34 -0.14
N LEU A 140 6.60 -7.10 0.86
CA LEU A 140 7.25 -8.40 0.63
C LEU A 140 6.27 -9.54 0.29
N ARG A 141 4.96 -9.26 0.20
CA ARG A 141 3.91 -10.30 0.08
C ARG A 141 4.06 -11.14 -1.19
N ASP A 142 4.49 -10.51 -2.28
CA ASP A 142 4.74 -11.17 -3.56
C ASP A 142 6.19 -11.69 -3.71
N GLY A 143 7.02 -11.49 -2.69
CA GLY A 143 8.40 -11.98 -2.58
C GLY A 143 9.48 -10.92 -2.82
N HIS A 144 9.14 -9.70 -3.27
CA HIS A 144 10.11 -8.64 -3.50
C HIS A 144 9.52 -7.26 -3.25
N ILE A 145 10.36 -6.27 -2.93
CA ILE A 145 9.91 -4.88 -2.82
C ILE A 145 10.26 -4.17 -4.13
N SER A 146 9.26 -3.66 -4.83
CA SER A 146 9.48 -2.97 -6.09
C SER A 146 10.06 -1.57 -5.90
N SER A 147 10.56 -0.97 -6.99
CA SER A 147 11.12 0.39 -6.94
C SER A 147 10.09 1.46 -6.53
N ILE A 148 8.82 1.25 -6.87
CA ILE A 148 7.72 2.16 -6.53
C ILE A 148 7.42 2.05 -5.04
N GLU A 149 7.23 0.83 -4.54
CA GLU A 149 6.98 0.55 -3.12
C GLU A 149 8.12 1.05 -2.24
N TRP A 150 9.37 0.80 -2.66
CA TRP A 150 10.55 1.25 -1.93
C TRP A 150 10.58 2.78 -1.78
N ASN A 151 10.24 3.52 -2.83
CA ASN A 151 10.16 4.98 -2.75
C ASN A 151 9.10 5.44 -1.75
N LEU A 152 7.91 4.83 -1.77
CA LEU A 152 6.85 5.14 -0.82
C LEU A 152 7.28 4.82 0.62
N LEU A 153 7.90 3.66 0.85
CA LEU A 153 8.42 3.26 2.16
C LEU A 153 9.47 4.25 2.68
N LYS A 154 10.36 4.74 1.82
CA LYS A 154 11.35 5.78 2.17
C LYS A 154 10.68 7.12 2.51
N ASP A 155 9.66 7.53 1.78
CA ASP A 155 8.92 8.76 2.10
C ASP A 155 8.19 8.65 3.44
N ILE A 156 7.59 7.49 3.73
CA ILE A 156 6.97 7.21 5.04
C ILE A 156 8.02 7.21 6.15
N GLN A 157 9.20 6.60 5.91
CA GLN A 157 10.32 6.64 6.86
C GLN A 157 10.73 8.07 7.20
N LEU A 158 10.88 8.93 6.19
CA LEU A 158 11.24 10.33 6.36
C LEU A 158 10.18 11.09 7.16
N HIS A 159 8.90 10.88 6.84
CA HIS A 159 7.77 11.50 7.55
C HIS A 159 7.75 11.13 9.05
N PHE A 160 7.94 9.86 9.37
CA PHE A 160 8.01 9.39 10.75
C PHE A 160 9.39 9.58 11.41
N LYS A 161 10.36 10.16 10.70
CA LYS A 161 11.71 10.46 11.19
C LYS A 161 12.42 9.23 11.75
N ILE A 162 12.23 8.07 11.12
CA ILE A 162 12.90 6.84 11.53
C ILE A 162 14.36 6.85 11.03
N PRO A 163 15.37 6.66 11.89
CA PRO A 163 16.75 6.58 11.46
C PRO A 163 17.00 5.43 10.47
N ASP A 164 17.90 5.62 9.50
CA ASP A 164 18.18 4.61 8.46
C ASP A 164 18.60 3.26 9.04
N PHE A 165 19.36 3.23 10.13
CA PHE A 165 19.78 1.97 10.76
C PHE A 165 18.60 1.20 11.36
N ILE A 166 17.58 1.90 11.89
CA ILE A 166 16.34 1.26 12.38
C ILE A 166 15.52 0.77 11.20
N PHE A 167 15.39 1.58 10.15
CA PHE A 167 14.64 1.20 8.95
C PHE A 167 15.24 -0.05 8.31
N LYS A 168 16.58 -0.13 8.20
CA LYS A 168 17.29 -1.31 7.70
C LYS A 168 17.12 -2.52 8.61
N ASP A 169 17.25 -2.37 9.93
CA ASP A 169 17.02 -3.49 10.88
C ASP A 169 15.58 -4.02 10.80
N LEU A 170 14.58 -3.14 10.63
CA LEU A 170 13.19 -3.56 10.42
C LEU A 170 12.99 -4.31 9.10
N LEU A 171 13.63 -3.85 8.02
CA LEU A 171 13.62 -4.54 6.72
C LEU A 171 14.24 -5.94 6.85
N ASP A 172 15.43 -6.05 7.42
CA ASP A 172 16.14 -7.32 7.56
C ASP A 172 15.31 -8.34 8.36
N ARG A 173 14.61 -7.88 9.40
CA ARG A 173 13.67 -8.71 10.18
C ARG A 173 12.45 -9.12 9.37
N ALA A 174 11.90 -8.23 8.54
CA ALA A 174 10.74 -8.51 7.71
C ALA A 174 11.09 -9.53 6.61
N GLU A 175 12.24 -9.38 5.97
CA GLU A 175 12.78 -10.33 4.98
C GLU A 175 12.98 -11.71 5.61
N ALA A 176 13.64 -11.77 6.78
CA ALA A 176 13.84 -13.04 7.49
C ALA A 176 12.50 -13.72 7.83
N LEU A 177 11.51 -12.96 8.31
CA LEU A 177 10.19 -13.50 8.61
C LEU A 177 9.48 -14.00 7.33
N ASN A 178 9.56 -13.27 6.23
CA ASN A 178 8.94 -13.65 4.96
C ASN A 178 9.53 -14.95 4.39
N ILE A 179 10.86 -15.11 4.50
CA ILE A 179 11.57 -16.34 4.10
C ILE A 179 11.10 -17.53 4.93
N GLU A 180 11.05 -17.39 6.27
CA GLU A 180 10.59 -18.48 7.13
C GLU A 180 9.11 -18.83 6.87
N MET A 181 8.25 -17.84 6.66
CA MET A 181 6.86 -18.08 6.31
C MET A 181 6.72 -18.82 4.97
N SER A 182 7.52 -18.45 3.97
CA SER A 182 7.56 -19.13 2.67
C SER A 182 8.00 -20.59 2.78
N LYS A 183 9.01 -20.88 3.61
CA LYS A 183 9.46 -22.26 3.89
C LYS A 183 8.35 -23.09 4.56
N ILE A 184 7.65 -22.52 5.52
CA ILE A 184 6.54 -23.19 6.21
C ILE A 184 5.42 -23.51 5.23
N LEU A 185 5.03 -22.56 4.38
CA LEU A 185 4.01 -22.78 3.35
C LEU A 185 4.42 -23.88 2.38
N ALA A 186 5.67 -23.89 1.92
CA ALA A 186 6.18 -24.96 1.07
C ALA A 186 6.07 -26.34 1.74
N LEU A 187 6.43 -26.44 3.02
CA LEU A 187 6.35 -27.69 3.79
C LEU A 187 4.89 -28.15 4.04
N VAL A 188 3.95 -27.23 4.18
CA VAL A 188 2.52 -27.56 4.40
C VAL A 188 1.81 -27.97 3.11
N LEU A 189 2.28 -27.48 1.96
CA LEU A 189 1.70 -27.77 0.65
C LEU A 189 2.32 -28.99 -0.04
N GLU A 190 3.43 -29.50 0.48
CA GLU A 190 4.05 -30.79 0.11
C GLU A 190 3.31 -31.97 0.76
#